data_AF-A0AA37WGE6-F1
#
_entry.id   AF-A0AA37WGE6-F1
#
_cell.length_a   1.000
_cell.length_b   1.000
_cell.length_c   1.000
_cell.angle_alpha   90.00
_cell.angle_beta   90.00
_cell.angle_gamma   90.00
#
_symmetry.space_group_name_H-M   'P 1'
#
loop_
_entity.id
_entity.type
_entity.pdbx_description
1 polymer ?
#
loop_
_entity_poly.entity_id
_entity_poly.type
_entity_poly.pdbx_seq_one_letter_code
_entity_poly.pdbx_strand_id
1 'polypeptide(L)'
;MNKKEIREKAIRQIFEETALQENGFRCTKKSIYKKVGDFKLSLNFGSAISPNRLEEVNYLEVRASVSHEGLRKYKKENFKQNNGYIGGAAIANLFKAGPPWISYDLGIRENTYNEKLSQIKQVIEKDVFHFYDEFTDINKINNYIWKPCFNLRCSIHLYVFLSEKDLLDEVIGKASIDRKESFKHDYVNFNRRLNSGETWIEVYKDVKDGEDSLSLEIANSLYEMGINL
;
A
#
# COMPACT_ATOMS: atom_id res chain seq x y z
N MET A 1 -5.24 -20.06 26.11
CA MET A 1 -4.15 -20.13 25.10
C MET A 1 -3.44 -18.79 25.06
N ASN A 2 -2.11 -18.77 24.91
CA ASN A 2 -1.36 -17.51 24.83
C ASN A 2 -1.69 -16.78 23.51
N LYS A 3 -1.97 -15.46 23.56
CA LYS A 3 -2.31 -14.64 22.37
C LYS A 3 -1.26 -14.75 21.26
N LYS A 4 0.02 -14.84 21.65
CA LYS A 4 1.13 -15.03 20.71
C LYS A 4 1.08 -16.40 20.02
N GLU A 5 0.76 -17.45 20.77
CA GLU A 5 0.64 -18.81 20.24
C GLU A 5 -0.55 -18.93 19.28
N ILE A 6 -1.69 -18.32 19.60
CA ILE A 6 -2.86 -18.31 18.71
C ILE A 6 -2.52 -17.65 17.37
N ARG A 7 -1.84 -16.49 17.41
CA ARG A 7 -1.39 -15.82 16.19
C ARG A 7 -0.42 -16.69 15.39
N GLU A 8 0.60 -17.25 16.04
CA GLU A 8 1.59 -18.09 15.35
C GLU A 8 0.93 -19.36 14.77
N LYS A 9 -0.04 -19.96 15.47
CA LYS A 9 -0.87 -21.07 14.96
C LYS A 9 -1.67 -20.63 13.72
N ALA A 10 -2.36 -19.49 13.79
CA ALA A 10 -3.17 -18.97 12.69
C ALA A 10 -2.34 -18.69 11.44
N ILE A 11 -1.20 -18.03 11.59
CA ILE A 11 -0.30 -17.72 10.47
C ILE A 11 0.22 -19.00 9.81
N ARG A 12 0.60 -20.02 10.61
CA ARG A 12 1.04 -21.31 10.08
C ARG A 12 -0.06 -22.02 9.32
N GLN A 13 -1.26 -22.13 9.88
CA GLN A 13 -2.39 -22.76 9.20
C GLN A 13 -2.76 -22.05 7.90
N ILE A 14 -2.77 -20.70 7.89
CA ILE A 14 -2.97 -19.95 6.65
C ILE A 14 -1.90 -20.30 5.62
N PHE A 15 -0.63 -20.38 6.03
CA PHE A 15 0.47 -20.68 5.12
C PHE A 15 0.44 -22.11 4.56
N GLU A 16 0.11 -23.09 5.41
CA GLU A 16 0.11 -24.52 5.09
C GLU A 16 -1.15 -24.97 4.34
N GLU A 17 -2.29 -24.31 4.58
CA GLU A 17 -3.59 -24.69 4.03
C GLU A 17 -4.07 -23.76 2.88
N THR A 18 -3.15 -23.00 2.29
CA THR A 18 -3.37 -22.22 1.05
C THR A 18 -2.25 -22.52 0.06
N ALA A 19 -2.40 -22.07 -1.18
CA ALA A 19 -1.39 -22.22 -2.23
C ALA A 19 -0.14 -21.34 -2.01
N LEU A 20 0.01 -20.65 -0.87
CA LEU A 20 1.15 -19.75 -0.60
C LEU A 20 2.49 -20.49 -0.66
N GLN A 21 2.60 -21.66 -0.03
CA GLN A 21 3.83 -22.44 -0.05
C GLN A 21 4.19 -22.93 -1.46
N GLU A 22 3.20 -23.46 -2.20
CA GLU A 22 3.35 -23.94 -3.58
C GLU A 22 3.79 -22.80 -4.52
N ASN A 23 3.29 -21.58 -4.27
CA ASN A 23 3.70 -20.38 -4.97
C ASN A 23 5.04 -19.80 -4.49
N GLY A 24 5.79 -20.50 -3.63
CA GLY A 24 7.14 -20.12 -3.21
C GLY A 24 7.21 -19.01 -2.15
N PHE A 25 6.12 -18.76 -1.42
CA PHE A 25 6.16 -17.86 -0.26
C PHE A 25 6.90 -18.52 0.91
N ARG A 26 7.45 -17.68 1.78
CA ARG A 26 8.09 -18.06 3.03
C ARG A 26 7.30 -17.53 4.20
N CYS A 27 7.19 -18.32 5.25
CA CYS A 27 6.46 -17.99 6.46
C CYS A 27 7.40 -17.60 7.61
N THR A 28 7.01 -16.58 8.37
CA THR A 28 7.63 -16.17 9.64
C THR A 28 6.55 -16.03 10.70
N LYS A 29 6.97 -15.77 11.94
CA LYS A 29 6.06 -15.54 13.07
C LYS A 29 5.14 -14.32 12.91
N LYS A 30 5.41 -13.41 11.97
CA LYS A 30 4.68 -12.14 11.80
C LYS A 30 4.24 -11.85 10.37
N SER A 31 4.73 -12.60 9.39
CA SER A 31 4.47 -12.32 7.98
C SER A 31 4.68 -13.57 7.12
N ILE A 32 3.96 -13.61 6.01
CA ILE A 32 4.21 -14.51 4.89
C ILE A 32 4.67 -13.64 3.72
N TYR A 33 5.74 -14.00 3.03
CA TYR A 33 6.30 -13.14 1.99
C TYR A 33 7.02 -13.91 0.89
N LYS A 34 7.08 -13.30 -0.30
CA LYS A 34 7.83 -13.78 -1.46
C LYS A 34 8.58 -12.62 -2.09
N LYS A 35 9.76 -12.89 -2.65
CA LYS A 35 10.48 -11.94 -3.51
C LYS A 35 10.32 -12.39 -4.97
N VAL A 36 9.98 -11.46 -5.84
CA VAL A 36 9.81 -11.67 -7.29
C VAL A 36 10.52 -10.51 -7.99
N GLY A 37 11.69 -10.78 -8.58
CA GLY A 37 12.57 -9.72 -9.08
C GLY A 37 12.87 -8.68 -7.99
N ASP A 38 12.62 -7.41 -8.30
CA ASP A 38 12.80 -6.28 -7.38
C ASP A 38 11.62 -6.04 -6.44
N PHE A 39 10.54 -6.82 -6.59
CA PHE A 39 9.35 -6.71 -5.76
C PHE A 39 9.37 -7.68 -4.59
N LYS A 40 8.84 -7.20 -3.47
CA LYS A 40 8.51 -8.00 -2.29
C LYS A 40 7.00 -8.00 -2.10
N LEU A 41 6.43 -9.20 -2.13
CA LEU A 41 5.03 -9.48 -1.85
C LEU A 41 4.94 -9.91 -0.39
N SER A 42 3.97 -9.38 0.35
CA SER A 42 3.79 -9.79 1.74
C SER A 42 2.35 -9.76 2.21
N LEU A 43 2.01 -10.75 3.04
CA LEU A 43 0.91 -10.74 3.98
C LEU A 43 1.49 -10.46 5.36
N ASN A 44 1.12 -9.32 5.94
CA ASN A 44 1.60 -8.88 7.24
C ASN A 44 0.51 -9.07 8.29
N PHE A 45 0.91 -9.62 9.44
CA PHE A 45 0.00 -9.95 10.53
C PHE A 45 0.29 -9.08 11.75
N GLY A 46 -0.67 -8.21 12.07
CA GLY A 46 -0.67 -7.39 13.27
C GLY A 46 -1.44 -8.05 14.42
N SER A 47 -1.30 -7.47 15.60
CA SER A 47 -2.14 -7.76 16.76
C SER A 47 -2.53 -6.44 17.41
N ALA A 48 -3.79 -6.04 17.28
CA ALA A 48 -4.30 -4.87 17.99
C ALA A 48 -4.71 -5.25 19.41
N ILE A 49 -4.00 -4.69 20.39
CA ILE A 49 -4.43 -4.62 21.79
C ILE A 49 -5.12 -3.27 21.93
N SER A 50 -6.46 -3.26 21.95
CA SER A 50 -7.17 -2.06 22.42
C SER A 50 -7.09 -2.02 23.96
N PRO A 51 -6.67 -0.89 24.57
CA PRO A 51 -6.57 -0.76 26.03
C PRO A 51 -7.89 -0.99 26.78
N ASN A 52 -9.03 -0.85 26.11
CA ASN A 52 -10.37 -0.92 26.70
C ASN A 52 -11.10 -2.24 26.40
N ARG A 53 -10.40 -3.32 26.01
CA ARG A 53 -11.04 -4.59 25.65
C ARG A 53 -11.13 -5.56 26.82
N LEU A 54 -12.30 -6.19 26.96
CA LEU A 54 -12.52 -7.40 27.76
C LEU A 54 -11.39 -8.41 27.46
N GLU A 55 -10.76 -8.94 28.50
CA GLU A 55 -9.41 -9.54 28.46
C GLU A 55 -9.25 -10.77 27.54
N GLU A 56 -10.32 -11.31 26.99
CA GLU A 56 -10.38 -12.66 26.41
C GLU A 56 -10.36 -12.75 24.88
N VAL A 57 -10.42 -11.62 24.16
CA VAL A 57 -10.65 -11.67 22.71
C VAL A 57 -9.34 -11.63 21.90
N ASN A 58 -9.16 -12.61 20.99
CA ASN A 58 -7.97 -12.75 20.15
C ASN A 58 -8.18 -12.08 18.79
N TYR A 59 -7.46 -10.98 18.53
CA TYR A 59 -7.56 -10.28 17.26
C TYR A 59 -6.35 -10.50 16.37
N LEU A 60 -6.62 -10.82 15.11
CA LEU A 60 -5.63 -10.95 14.05
C LEU A 60 -5.86 -9.86 13.01
N GLU A 61 -4.89 -8.96 12.84
CA GLU A 61 -4.92 -7.97 11.77
C GLU A 61 -4.19 -8.52 10.55
N VAL A 62 -4.80 -8.45 9.36
CA VAL A 62 -4.20 -8.98 8.12
C VAL A 62 -4.18 -7.93 7.02
N ARG A 63 -3.06 -7.82 6.32
CA ARG A 63 -2.88 -6.89 5.20
C ARG A 63 -1.99 -7.49 4.12
N ALA A 64 -2.39 -7.34 2.86
CA ALA A 64 -1.53 -7.61 1.72
C ALA A 64 -0.82 -6.33 1.27
N SER A 65 0.43 -6.47 0.83
CA SER A 65 1.20 -5.36 0.27
C SER A 65 2.24 -5.82 -0.74
N VAL A 66 2.50 -4.95 -1.70
CA VAL A 66 3.57 -5.06 -2.70
C VAL A 66 4.51 -3.88 -2.52
N SER A 67 5.80 -4.13 -2.42
CA SER A 67 6.82 -3.08 -2.29
C SER A 67 8.00 -3.32 -3.22
N HIS A 68 8.55 -2.25 -3.79
CA HIS A 68 9.77 -2.30 -4.57
C HIS A 68 10.98 -2.10 -3.64
N GLU A 69 11.87 -3.08 -3.58
CA GLU A 69 12.96 -3.11 -2.60
C GLU A 69 14.03 -2.07 -2.90
N GLY A 70 14.33 -1.79 -4.18
CA GLY A 70 15.26 -0.73 -4.58
C GLY A 70 14.78 0.65 -4.13
N LEU A 71 13.51 0.95 -4.40
CA LEU A 71 12.88 2.20 -3.97
C LEU A 71 12.87 2.33 -2.45
N ARG A 72 12.52 1.25 -1.74
CA ARG A 72 12.50 1.23 -0.28
C ARG A 72 13.89 1.53 0.31
N LYS A 73 14.97 0.98 -0.26
CA LYS A 73 16.35 1.28 0.16
C LYS A 73 16.68 2.74 -0.09
N TYR A 74 16.43 3.23 -1.30
CA TYR A 74 16.64 4.62 -1.68
C TYR A 74 15.92 5.59 -0.72
N LYS A 75 14.64 5.35 -0.42
CA LYS A 75 13.86 6.19 0.51
C LYS A 75 14.36 6.12 1.94
N LYS A 76 14.87 4.97 2.38
CA LYS A 76 15.46 4.81 3.71
C LYS A 76 16.75 5.63 3.84
N GLU A 77 17.57 5.63 2.81
CA GLU A 77 18.86 6.33 2.78
C GLU A 77 18.69 7.84 2.64
N ASN A 78 17.83 8.29 1.72
CA ASN A 78 17.70 9.71 1.38
C ASN A 78 16.65 10.47 2.22
N PHE A 79 15.58 9.78 2.68
CA PHE A 79 14.47 10.44 3.37
C PHE A 79 14.22 9.90 4.79
N LYS A 80 15.01 8.94 5.26
CA LYS A 80 14.78 8.22 6.53
C LYS A 80 13.37 7.60 6.63
N GLN A 81 12.74 7.32 5.48
CA GLN A 81 11.43 6.71 5.39
C GLN A 81 11.57 5.23 5.01
N ASN A 82 11.01 4.33 5.82
CA ASN A 82 11.03 2.88 5.56
C ASN A 82 9.72 2.40 4.91
N ASN A 83 9.25 3.14 3.90
CA ASN A 83 8.09 2.78 3.09
C ASN A 83 8.50 2.70 1.61
N GLY A 84 7.91 1.74 0.89
CA GLY A 84 8.12 1.56 -0.55
C GLY A 84 6.96 0.78 -1.16
N TYR A 85 5.79 0.91 -0.54
CA TYR A 85 4.60 0.14 -0.90
C TYR A 85 3.92 0.79 -2.08
N ILE A 86 3.84 0.06 -3.18
CA ILE A 86 3.20 0.50 -4.44
C ILE A 86 1.73 0.11 -4.43
N GLY A 87 1.42 -1.04 -3.83
CA GLY A 87 0.07 -1.46 -3.51
C GLY A 87 -0.03 -1.93 -2.07
N GLY A 88 -1.17 -1.69 -1.42
CA GLY A 88 -1.46 -2.42 -0.18
C GLY A 88 -2.75 -2.02 0.54
N ALA A 89 -3.55 -3.03 0.88
CA ALA A 89 -4.87 -2.89 1.48
C ALA A 89 -5.19 -4.09 2.38
N ALA A 90 -6.27 -3.96 3.17
CA ALA A 90 -6.90 -5.10 3.84
C ALA A 90 -7.20 -6.22 2.83
N ILE A 91 -6.93 -7.47 3.22
CA ILE A 91 -7.08 -8.61 2.29
C ILE A 91 -8.50 -8.75 1.73
N ALA A 92 -9.55 -8.51 2.54
CA ALA A 92 -10.95 -8.66 2.11
C ALA A 92 -11.45 -7.51 1.22
N ASN A 93 -10.69 -6.41 1.13
CA ASN A 93 -11.07 -5.20 0.41
C ASN A 93 -9.93 -4.70 -0.48
N LEU A 94 -9.15 -5.62 -1.05
CA LEU A 94 -7.94 -5.31 -1.82
C LEU A 94 -8.16 -4.32 -2.96
N PHE A 95 -9.36 -4.23 -3.51
CA PHE A 95 -9.68 -3.29 -4.60
C PHE A 95 -10.71 -2.22 -4.21
N LYS A 96 -11.13 -2.20 -2.94
CA LYS A 96 -12.24 -1.37 -2.44
C LYS A 96 -11.84 -0.45 -1.28
N ALA A 97 -10.70 -0.71 -0.63
CA ALA A 97 -10.16 0.11 0.44
C ALA A 97 -8.65 0.27 0.28
N GLY A 98 -8.10 1.40 0.74
CA GLY A 98 -6.66 1.59 0.86
C GLY A 98 -6.13 0.98 2.16
N PRO A 99 -4.96 1.44 2.66
CA PRO A 99 -4.49 1.11 4.00
C PRO A 99 -5.54 1.55 5.04
N PRO A 100 -6.34 0.63 5.60
CA PRO A 100 -6.04 0.08 6.92
C PRO A 100 -6.20 -1.45 6.97
N TRP A 101 -5.69 -2.07 8.03
CA TRP A 101 -5.73 -3.52 8.25
C TRP A 101 -7.17 -4.02 8.41
N ILE A 102 -7.45 -5.28 8.05
CA ILE A 102 -8.69 -5.94 8.48
C ILE A 102 -8.43 -6.72 9.77
N SER A 103 -9.25 -6.48 10.78
CA SER A 103 -9.21 -7.20 12.06
C SER A 103 -10.20 -8.36 12.03
N TYR A 104 -9.69 -9.57 12.29
CA TYR A 104 -10.50 -10.75 12.54
C TYR A 104 -10.48 -11.08 14.03
N ASP A 105 -11.66 -11.14 14.64
CA ASP A 105 -11.83 -11.74 15.96
C ASP A 105 -11.81 -13.26 15.79
N LEU A 106 -10.70 -13.89 16.19
CA LEU A 106 -10.56 -15.34 16.15
C LEU A 106 -11.41 -16.05 17.23
N GLY A 107 -12.05 -15.29 18.12
CA GLY A 107 -12.88 -15.77 19.20
C GLY A 107 -12.11 -16.46 20.33
N ILE A 108 -12.87 -16.99 21.27
CA ILE A 108 -12.37 -17.78 22.41
C ILE A 108 -12.50 -19.29 22.12
N ARG A 109 -13.43 -19.69 21.23
CA ARG A 109 -13.76 -21.09 20.91
C ARG A 109 -13.08 -21.55 19.61
N GLU A 110 -12.80 -22.84 19.49
CA GLU A 110 -12.14 -23.43 18.32
C GLU A 110 -13.01 -23.34 17.05
N ASN A 111 -14.34 -23.43 17.17
CA ASN A 111 -15.24 -23.31 16.02
C ASN A 111 -15.18 -21.93 15.36
N THR A 112 -15.21 -20.85 16.15
CA THR A 112 -15.12 -19.47 15.64
C THR A 112 -13.74 -19.19 15.04
N TYR A 113 -12.69 -19.78 15.63
CA TYR A 113 -11.34 -19.72 15.12
C TYR A 113 -11.25 -20.33 13.70
N ASN A 114 -11.75 -21.56 13.53
CA ASN A 114 -11.73 -22.26 12.25
C ASN A 114 -12.57 -21.55 11.17
N GLU A 115 -13.72 -20.99 11.53
CA GLU A 115 -14.55 -20.20 10.61
C GLU A 115 -13.81 -18.98 10.08
N LYS A 116 -13.17 -18.19 10.96
CA LYS A 116 -12.42 -17.00 10.55
C LYS A 116 -11.19 -17.34 9.72
N LEU A 117 -10.48 -18.42 10.06
CA LEU A 117 -9.37 -18.88 9.22
C LEU A 117 -9.84 -19.31 7.83
N SER A 118 -10.97 -20.01 7.73
CA SER A 118 -11.54 -20.39 6.43
C SER A 118 -11.83 -19.14 5.57
N GLN A 119 -12.43 -18.11 6.16
CA GLN A 119 -12.69 -16.83 5.47
C GLN A 119 -11.40 -16.16 4.97
N ILE A 120 -10.35 -16.11 5.82
CA ILE A 120 -9.05 -15.53 5.44
C ILE A 120 -8.43 -16.32 4.27
N LYS A 121 -8.42 -17.65 4.34
CA LYS A 121 -7.86 -18.51 3.29
C LYS A 121 -8.57 -18.32 1.96
N GLN A 122 -9.90 -18.29 1.96
CA GLN A 122 -10.69 -18.05 0.74
C GLN A 122 -10.38 -16.71 0.08
N VAL A 123 -10.21 -15.65 0.87
CA VAL A 123 -9.83 -14.32 0.35
C VAL A 123 -8.42 -14.33 -0.24
N ILE A 124 -7.49 -15.08 0.37
CA ILE A 124 -6.13 -15.23 -0.17
C ILE A 124 -6.17 -15.86 -1.56
N GLU A 125 -6.86 -16.99 -1.69
CA GLU A 125 -6.97 -17.72 -2.97
C GLU A 125 -7.67 -16.89 -4.05
N LYS A 126 -8.69 -16.13 -3.66
CA LYS A 126 -9.53 -15.39 -4.61
C LYS A 126 -8.92 -14.05 -5.05
N ASP A 127 -8.41 -13.27 -4.10
CA ASP A 127 -8.12 -11.85 -4.33
C ASP A 127 -6.63 -11.50 -4.17
N VAL A 128 -5.90 -12.16 -3.26
CA VAL A 128 -4.51 -11.79 -2.92
C VAL A 128 -3.53 -12.13 -4.04
N PHE A 129 -3.62 -13.33 -4.64
CA PHE A 129 -2.71 -13.71 -5.72
C PHE A 129 -2.89 -12.79 -6.94
N HIS A 130 -4.13 -12.54 -7.33
CA HIS A 130 -4.43 -11.61 -8.42
C HIS A 130 -3.88 -10.22 -8.15
N PHE A 131 -4.07 -9.68 -6.94
CA PHE A 131 -3.48 -8.40 -6.54
C PHE A 131 -1.94 -8.39 -6.68
N TYR A 132 -1.25 -9.47 -6.35
CA TYR A 132 0.19 -9.55 -6.55
C TYR A 132 0.59 -9.55 -8.02
N ASP A 133 -0.13 -10.27 -8.87
CA ASP A 133 0.16 -10.31 -10.32
C ASP A 133 -0.08 -8.93 -10.96
N GLU A 134 -1.11 -8.20 -10.54
CA GLU A 134 -1.42 -6.86 -11.07
C GLU A 134 -0.37 -5.79 -10.71
N PHE A 135 0.20 -5.86 -9.50
CA PHE A 135 1.08 -4.82 -8.95
C PHE A 135 2.58 -5.18 -9.01
N THR A 136 2.95 -6.30 -9.64
CA THR A 136 4.36 -6.69 -9.89
C THR A 136 4.85 -6.37 -11.30
N ASP A 137 3.96 -5.98 -12.20
CA ASP A 137 4.31 -5.55 -13.56
C ASP A 137 4.23 -4.03 -13.65
N ILE A 138 5.40 -3.39 -13.77
CA ILE A 138 5.51 -1.94 -13.71
C ILE A 138 4.65 -1.23 -14.76
N ASN A 139 4.55 -1.80 -15.96
CA ASN A 139 3.80 -1.21 -17.07
C ASN A 139 2.28 -1.29 -16.84
N LYS A 140 1.83 -2.20 -15.96
CA LYS A 140 0.41 -2.37 -15.65
C LYS A 140 -0.07 -1.56 -14.47
N ILE A 141 0.84 -1.10 -13.60
CA ILE A 141 0.49 -0.36 -12.37
C ILE A 141 -0.42 0.84 -12.69
N ASN A 142 -0.18 1.56 -13.79
CA ASN A 142 -0.98 2.72 -14.22
C ASN A 142 -2.43 2.40 -14.58
N ASN A 143 -2.78 1.14 -14.80
CA ASN A 143 -4.17 0.72 -15.05
C ASN A 143 -4.99 0.69 -13.75
N TYR A 144 -4.33 0.74 -12.60
CA TYR A 144 -4.95 0.61 -11.28
C TYR A 144 -4.92 1.91 -10.47
N ILE A 145 -4.57 3.04 -11.09
CA ILE A 145 -4.47 4.36 -10.44
C ILE A 145 -5.74 4.75 -9.65
N TRP A 146 -6.90 4.33 -10.14
CA TRP A 146 -8.20 4.61 -9.51
C TRP A 146 -8.56 3.68 -8.36
N LYS A 147 -7.79 2.61 -8.14
CA LYS A 147 -8.07 1.62 -7.09
C LYS A 147 -7.57 2.15 -5.74
N PRO A 148 -8.36 2.06 -4.66
CA PRO A 148 -7.93 2.52 -3.33
C PRO A 148 -6.65 1.88 -2.79
N CYS A 149 -6.30 0.67 -3.25
CA CYS A 149 -5.07 -0.01 -2.83
C CYS A 149 -3.80 0.49 -3.51
N PHE A 150 -3.94 1.25 -4.61
CA PHE A 150 -2.83 1.88 -5.30
C PHE A 150 -2.31 3.04 -4.47
N ASN A 151 -1.01 3.03 -4.19
CA ASN A 151 -0.35 4.13 -3.51
C ASN A 151 0.27 5.06 -4.56
N LEU A 152 -0.46 6.13 -4.92
CA LEU A 152 -0.04 7.06 -5.95
C LEU A 152 1.35 7.62 -5.68
N ARG A 153 1.57 8.19 -4.49
CA ARG A 153 2.87 8.75 -4.11
C ARG A 153 4.02 7.77 -4.27
N CYS A 154 3.93 6.56 -3.72
CA CYS A 154 5.02 5.58 -3.86
C CYS A 154 5.21 5.09 -5.30
N SER A 155 4.16 5.10 -6.12
CA SER A 155 4.26 4.73 -7.54
C SER A 155 4.90 5.83 -8.37
N ILE A 156 4.61 7.11 -8.09
CA ILE A 156 5.35 8.23 -8.70
C ILE A 156 6.82 8.16 -8.31
N HIS A 157 7.11 7.92 -7.02
CA HIS A 157 8.49 7.76 -6.57
C HIS A 157 9.18 6.60 -7.28
N LEU A 158 8.45 5.51 -7.56
CA LEU A 158 8.97 4.39 -8.32
C LEU A 158 9.35 4.80 -9.75
N TYR A 159 8.46 5.47 -10.47
CA TYR A 159 8.72 5.87 -11.86
C TYR A 159 9.87 6.87 -11.95
N VAL A 160 9.95 7.82 -11.02
CA VAL A 160 11.11 8.72 -10.90
C VAL A 160 12.38 7.92 -10.64
N PHE A 161 12.37 7.02 -9.65
CA PHE A 161 13.52 6.21 -9.29
C PHE A 161 14.03 5.34 -10.46
N LEU A 162 13.12 4.81 -11.28
CA LEU A 162 13.45 3.96 -12.43
C LEU A 162 13.67 4.75 -13.72
N SER A 163 13.53 6.08 -13.70
CA SER A 163 13.60 6.94 -14.89
C SER A 163 12.56 6.59 -15.97
N GLU A 164 11.39 6.10 -15.56
CA GLU A 164 10.27 5.72 -16.44
C GLU A 164 9.41 6.93 -16.78
N LYS A 165 9.94 7.81 -17.63
CA LYS A 165 9.29 9.09 -17.97
C LYS A 165 7.91 8.90 -18.61
N ASP A 166 7.76 7.96 -19.53
CA ASP A 166 6.51 7.76 -20.25
C ASP A 166 5.38 7.29 -19.30
N LEU A 167 5.70 6.41 -18.36
CA LEU A 167 4.74 5.96 -17.34
C LEU A 167 4.40 7.07 -16.34
N LEU A 168 5.35 7.94 -16.01
CA LEU A 168 5.11 9.12 -15.18
C LEU A 168 4.18 10.11 -15.89
N ASP A 169 4.45 10.43 -17.16
CA ASP A 169 3.63 11.32 -17.98
C ASP A 169 2.21 10.75 -18.16
N GLU A 170 2.07 9.43 -18.30
CA GLU A 170 0.77 8.76 -18.35
C GLU A 170 -0.03 8.91 -17.04
N VAL A 171 0.61 8.72 -15.87
CA VAL A 171 -0.04 8.94 -14.57
C VAL A 171 -0.51 10.38 -14.43
N ILE A 172 0.35 11.33 -14.77
CA ILE A 172 0.03 12.75 -14.70
C ILE A 172 -1.12 13.05 -15.66
N GLY A 173 -1.08 12.55 -16.89
CA GLY A 173 -2.15 12.72 -17.88
C GLY A 173 -3.48 12.14 -17.42
N LYS A 174 -3.49 10.90 -16.91
CA LYS A 174 -4.69 10.24 -16.36
C LYS A 174 -5.26 11.01 -15.16
N ALA A 175 -4.41 11.47 -14.25
CA ALA A 175 -4.82 12.30 -13.12
C ALA A 175 -5.37 13.68 -13.56
N SER A 176 -4.83 14.23 -14.64
CA SER A 176 -5.23 15.54 -15.19
C SER A 176 -6.57 15.50 -15.92
N ILE A 177 -6.89 14.40 -16.60
CA ILE A 177 -8.13 14.25 -17.39
C ILE A 177 -9.36 14.16 -16.48
N ASP A 178 -9.19 13.66 -15.26
CA ASP A 178 -10.29 13.47 -14.31
C ASP A 178 -10.78 14.78 -13.63
N ARG A 179 -10.16 15.97 -13.84
CA ARG A 179 -10.67 17.30 -13.38
C ARG A 179 -10.31 18.52 -14.28
N LYS A 180 -11.16 19.56 -14.21
CA LYS A 180 -11.28 20.81 -15.02
C LYS A 180 -10.01 21.70 -15.17
N GLU A 181 -10.08 22.70 -16.07
CA GLU A 181 -9.08 23.76 -16.38
C GLU A 181 -8.38 24.40 -15.17
N SER A 182 -8.99 24.40 -13.98
CA SER A 182 -8.39 24.87 -12.73
C SER A 182 -7.12 24.10 -12.36
N PHE A 183 -7.05 22.78 -12.58
CA PHE A 183 -5.85 21.97 -12.31
C PHE A 183 -4.60 22.46 -13.06
N LYS A 184 -4.74 22.74 -14.36
CA LYS A 184 -3.62 23.21 -15.19
C LYS A 184 -3.14 24.59 -14.72
N HIS A 185 -4.07 25.45 -14.31
CA HIS A 185 -3.76 26.74 -13.73
C HIS A 185 -3.02 26.61 -12.40
N ASP A 186 -3.52 25.75 -11.50
CA ASP A 186 -2.97 25.59 -10.15
C ASP A 186 -1.62 24.87 -10.14
N TYR A 187 -1.41 23.86 -11.00
CA TYR A 187 -0.09 23.23 -11.18
C TYR A 187 0.95 24.20 -11.75
N VAL A 188 0.59 24.98 -12.79
CA VAL A 188 1.47 26.01 -13.36
C VAL A 188 1.80 27.08 -12.31
N ASN A 189 0.81 27.49 -11.52
CA ASN A 189 0.98 28.48 -10.47
C ASN A 189 1.84 27.93 -9.30
N PHE A 190 1.63 26.66 -8.93
CA PHE A 190 2.41 25.94 -7.92
C PHE A 190 3.89 25.86 -8.30
N ASN A 191 4.21 25.40 -9.52
CA ASN A 191 5.59 25.35 -10.02
C ASN A 191 6.22 26.74 -10.10
N ARG A 192 5.48 27.74 -10.58
CA ARG A 192 5.96 29.13 -10.63
C ARG A 192 6.34 29.66 -9.24
N ARG A 193 5.50 29.40 -8.23
CA ARG A 193 5.71 29.86 -6.85
C ARG A 193 6.91 29.17 -6.20
N LEU A 194 7.03 27.83 -6.35
CA LEU A 194 8.22 27.12 -5.89
C LEU A 194 9.50 27.62 -6.56
N ASN A 195 9.48 27.81 -7.88
CA ASN A 195 10.62 28.31 -8.64
C ASN A 195 10.97 29.77 -8.32
N SER A 196 10.05 30.52 -7.71
CA SER A 196 10.33 31.86 -7.15
C SER A 196 10.91 31.86 -5.73
N GLY A 197 11.09 30.68 -5.12
CA GLY A 197 11.69 30.52 -3.79
C GLY A 197 10.71 30.63 -2.63
N GLU A 198 9.38 30.65 -2.89
CA GLU A 198 8.38 30.55 -1.82
C GLU A 198 8.50 29.23 -1.09
N THR A 199 8.31 29.27 0.24
CA THR A 199 8.39 28.04 1.02
C THR A 199 7.16 27.18 0.77
N TRP A 200 7.39 25.89 0.65
CA TRP A 200 6.36 24.87 0.40
C TRP A 200 5.09 25.03 1.28
N ILE A 201 5.27 25.39 2.55
CA ILE A 201 4.19 25.52 3.55
C ILE A 201 3.28 26.72 3.26
N GLU A 202 3.79 27.76 2.61
CA GLU A 202 3.03 28.96 2.26
C GLU A 202 2.18 28.75 1.01
N VAL A 203 2.72 28.03 0.02
CA VAL A 203 1.96 27.62 -1.18
C VAL A 203 0.80 26.67 -0.81
N TYR A 204 0.97 25.88 0.25
CA TYR A 204 0.00 24.89 0.73
C TYR A 204 -1.28 25.48 1.34
N LYS A 205 -1.21 26.64 2.03
CA LYS A 205 -2.36 27.20 2.76
C LYS A 205 -3.46 27.73 1.84
N ASP A 206 -3.16 27.94 0.57
CA ASP A 206 -4.05 28.57 -0.40
C ASP A 206 -4.88 27.55 -1.21
N VAL A 207 -4.60 26.26 -1.08
CA VAL A 207 -5.27 25.17 -1.81
C VAL A 207 -6.50 24.71 -1.01
N LYS A 208 -7.70 24.71 -1.62
CA LYS A 208 -8.95 24.36 -0.92
C LYS A 208 -9.07 22.84 -0.75
N ASP A 209 -9.19 22.41 0.50
CA ASP A 209 -9.46 21.02 0.92
C ASP A 209 -10.68 20.43 0.21
N GLY A 210 -10.47 19.65 -0.86
CA GLY A 210 -11.52 18.80 -1.42
C GLY A 210 -11.39 18.45 -2.90
N GLU A 211 -10.81 19.33 -3.73
CA GLU A 211 -10.70 19.07 -5.18
C GLU A 211 -9.25 18.89 -5.69
N ASP A 212 -8.26 19.30 -4.89
CA ASP A 212 -6.86 19.46 -5.31
C ASP A 212 -5.89 18.41 -4.73
N SER A 213 -6.41 17.33 -4.10
CA SER A 213 -5.57 16.43 -3.28
C SER A 213 -4.61 15.56 -4.09
N LEU A 214 -5.00 15.12 -5.30
CA LEU A 214 -4.22 14.19 -6.14
C LEU A 214 -3.05 14.93 -6.82
N SER A 215 -3.33 16.13 -7.30
CA SER A 215 -2.40 17.06 -7.93
C SER A 215 -1.30 17.49 -6.96
N LEU A 216 -1.72 17.83 -5.75
CA LEU A 216 -0.81 18.11 -4.65
C LEU A 216 0.00 16.86 -4.32
N GLU A 217 -0.62 15.68 -4.22
CA GLU A 217 0.12 14.43 -3.99
C GLU A 217 1.19 14.15 -5.07
N ILE A 218 0.90 14.44 -6.34
CA ILE A 218 1.88 14.35 -7.44
C ILE A 218 3.02 15.35 -7.25
N ALA A 219 2.70 16.62 -7.01
CA ALA A 219 3.70 17.67 -6.83
C ALA A 219 4.60 17.41 -5.61
N ASN A 220 4.02 16.98 -4.49
CA ASN A 220 4.76 16.56 -3.28
C ASN A 220 5.71 15.42 -3.61
N SER A 221 5.26 14.46 -4.40
CA SER A 221 6.02 13.28 -4.76
C SER A 221 7.26 13.62 -5.60
N LEU A 222 7.10 14.53 -6.57
CA LEU A 222 8.21 14.98 -7.43
C LEU A 222 9.23 15.81 -6.63
N TYR A 223 8.76 16.74 -5.80
CA TYR A 223 9.60 17.52 -4.90
C TYR A 223 10.39 16.64 -3.93
N GLU A 224 9.73 15.67 -3.30
CA GLU A 224 10.38 14.73 -2.38
C GLU A 224 11.46 13.91 -3.06
N MET A 225 11.26 13.53 -4.32
CA MET A 225 12.25 12.79 -5.10
C MET A 225 13.37 13.68 -5.66
N GLY A 226 13.41 14.97 -5.30
CA GLY A 226 14.47 15.89 -5.69
C GLY A 226 14.45 16.25 -7.17
N ILE A 227 13.31 16.07 -7.86
CA ILE A 227 13.12 16.60 -9.20
C ILE A 227 12.77 18.09 -9.05
N ASN A 228 13.74 18.94 -9.38
CA ASN A 228 13.44 20.32 -9.72
C ASN A 228 12.80 20.30 -11.12
N LEU A 229 11.53 20.69 -11.21
CA LEU A 229 10.83 20.90 -12.48
C LEU A 229 11.09 22.31 -13.02
#